data_AF-A0A7R9YKH4-F1
#
_entry.id   AF-A0A7R9YKH4-F1
#
_cell.length_a   1.000
_cell.length_b   1.000
_cell.length_c   1.000
_cell.angle_alpha   90.00
_cell.angle_beta   90.00
_cell.angle_gamma   90.00
#
_symmetry.space_group_name_H-M   'P 1'
#
loop_
_entity.id
_entity.type
_entity.pdbx_description
1 polymer ?
#
loop_
_entity_poly.entity_id
_entity_poly.type
_entity_poly.pdbx_seq_one_letter_code
_entity_poly.pdbx_strand_id
1 'polypeptide(L)'
;KELDDEKRDELFKELDDEKRRDIEVVVRNIADIDVQLKWEVEDEEGIHEGDVINLTVRVDRKHYPDDYTRLADQDEATDPILTKAEMSEEEVDEILAKIDDAEQREAKKEELLEQDRELWFAKQERRRELARSRARGGKGWFAAGAPPRVVHAPRYPFERTEQWYVLLVDSKSNKLIHHMKLLTHNAVESVALKFLAPKEGTYQYEVLVKNSAYVGADKKLPFKIQIDKRPEEEAAADAAAAAAAEEEEDEE
;
A
#
# COMPACT_ATOMS: atom_id res chain seq x y z
N LYS A 1 -12.46 -23.72 -7.81
CA LYS A 1 -13.74 -23.66 -8.56
C LYS A 1 -14.81 -23.46 -7.51
N GLU A 2 -15.45 -22.30 -7.49
CA GLU A 2 -16.47 -22.01 -6.49
C GLU A 2 -17.64 -22.98 -6.66
N LEU A 3 -18.16 -23.47 -5.54
CA LEU A 3 -19.35 -24.30 -5.55
C LEU A 3 -20.56 -23.40 -5.81
N ASP A 4 -21.45 -23.89 -6.65
CA ASP A 4 -22.74 -23.24 -6.90
C ASP A 4 -23.63 -23.30 -5.64
N ASP A 5 -24.51 -22.31 -5.47
CA ASP A 5 -25.27 -22.13 -4.23
C ASP A 5 -26.23 -23.30 -3.98
N GLU A 6 -26.82 -23.87 -5.03
CA GLU A 6 -27.65 -25.08 -4.91
C GLU A 6 -26.87 -26.25 -4.31
N LYS A 7 -25.60 -26.43 -4.71
CA LYS A 7 -24.73 -27.50 -4.19
C LYS A 7 -24.28 -27.24 -2.76
N ARG A 8 -24.14 -25.97 -2.36
CA ARG A 8 -23.87 -25.60 -0.96
C ARG A 8 -25.07 -25.93 -0.10
N ASP A 9 -26.26 -25.58 -0.55
CA ASP A 9 -27.51 -25.95 0.12
C ASP A 9 -27.65 -27.46 0.22
N GLU A 10 -27.18 -28.20 -0.79
CA GLU A 10 -27.19 -29.65 -0.73
C GLU A 10 -26.28 -30.26 0.34
N LEU A 11 -25.12 -29.65 0.57
CA LEU A 11 -24.16 -30.08 1.57
C LEU A 11 -24.59 -29.71 2.99
N PHE A 12 -25.38 -28.64 3.12
CA PHE A 12 -25.82 -28.11 4.41
C PHE A 12 -27.29 -28.42 4.72
N LYS A 13 -27.92 -29.38 4.03
CA LYS A 13 -29.34 -29.78 4.24
C LYS A 13 -29.69 -30.07 5.70
N GLU A 14 -28.75 -30.59 6.49
CA GLU A 14 -28.95 -30.93 7.90
C GLU A 14 -28.83 -29.74 8.87
N LEU A 15 -28.34 -28.59 8.39
CA LEU A 15 -28.27 -27.36 9.18
C LEU A 15 -29.57 -26.56 9.04
N ASP A 16 -29.98 -25.99 10.17
CA ASP A 16 -31.09 -25.04 10.24
C ASP A 16 -30.75 -23.72 9.56
N ASP A 17 -31.77 -22.99 9.09
CA ASP A 17 -31.61 -21.77 8.30
C ASP A 17 -30.86 -20.68 9.06
N GLU A 18 -31.06 -20.57 10.37
CA GLU A 18 -30.32 -19.64 11.23
C GLU A 18 -28.82 -19.97 11.26
N LYS A 19 -28.48 -21.24 11.42
CA LYS A 19 -27.07 -21.70 11.42
C LYS A 19 -26.40 -21.50 10.07
N ARG A 20 -27.14 -21.65 8.97
CA ARG A 20 -26.62 -21.38 7.62
C ARG A 20 -26.29 -19.91 7.43
N ARG A 21 -27.16 -19.00 7.90
CA ARG A 21 -26.88 -17.56 7.88
C ARG A 21 -25.65 -17.22 8.71
N ASP A 22 -25.49 -17.79 9.89
CA ASP A 22 -24.30 -17.57 10.72
C ASP A 22 -23.01 -18.00 10.00
N ILE A 23 -23.02 -19.18 9.37
CA ILE A 23 -21.89 -19.67 8.58
C ILE A 23 -21.59 -18.72 7.42
N GLU A 24 -22.63 -18.27 6.71
CA GLU A 24 -22.46 -17.35 5.59
C GLU A 24 -21.86 -16.01 6.03
N VAL A 25 -22.31 -15.45 7.16
CA VAL A 25 -21.74 -14.22 7.73
C VAL A 25 -20.26 -14.42 8.07
N VAL A 26 -19.88 -15.55 8.65
CA VAL A 26 -18.47 -15.85 8.96
C VAL A 26 -17.64 -16.00 7.69
N VAL A 27 -18.14 -16.73 6.68
CA VAL A 27 -17.43 -16.95 5.42
C VAL A 27 -17.23 -15.64 4.65
N ARG A 28 -18.23 -14.76 4.60
CA ARG A 28 -18.12 -13.44 3.97
C ARG A 28 -17.10 -12.54 4.66
N ASN A 29 -16.91 -12.71 5.97
CA ASN A 29 -15.95 -11.94 6.77
C ASN A 29 -14.57 -12.60 6.86
N ILE A 30 -14.37 -13.79 6.28
CA ILE A 30 -13.05 -14.41 6.23
C ILE A 30 -12.15 -13.57 5.34
N ALA A 31 -10.89 -13.44 5.76
CA ALA A 31 -9.98 -12.57 5.07
C ALA A 31 -9.57 -13.16 3.70
N ASP A 32 -9.97 -12.47 2.64
CA ASP A 32 -9.48 -12.72 1.29
C ASP A 32 -8.64 -11.54 0.81
N ILE A 33 -7.47 -11.88 0.28
CA ILE A 33 -6.46 -10.92 -0.15
C ILE A 33 -6.02 -11.19 -1.58
N ASP A 34 -5.74 -10.11 -2.28
CA ASP A 34 -4.96 -10.10 -3.52
C ASP A 34 -3.59 -9.50 -3.24
N VAL A 35 -2.57 -10.07 -3.87
CA VAL A 35 -1.19 -9.66 -3.64
C VAL A 35 -0.56 -9.32 -4.97
N GLN A 36 0.05 -8.14 -5.04
CA GLN A 36 0.82 -7.65 -6.17
C GLN A 36 2.27 -7.48 -5.74
N LEU A 37 3.19 -7.92 -6.59
CA LEU A 37 4.63 -7.82 -6.36
C LEU A 37 5.24 -6.86 -7.38
N LYS A 38 6.08 -5.95 -6.91
CA LYS A 38 6.94 -5.10 -7.75
C LYS A 38 8.33 -5.10 -7.11
N TRP A 39 9.39 -5.25 -7.89
CA TRP A 39 10.77 -5.11 -7.39
C TRP A 39 11.54 -4.16 -8.30
N GLU A 40 12.42 -3.37 -7.68
CA GLU A 40 13.30 -2.43 -8.35
C GLU A 40 14.63 -2.32 -7.59
N VAL A 41 15.69 -1.94 -8.29
CA VAL A 41 16.99 -1.56 -7.72
C VAL A 41 17.11 -0.05 -7.87
N GLU A 42 17.58 0.62 -6.82
CA GLU A 42 17.86 2.05 -6.87
C GLU A 42 19.18 2.26 -7.65
N ASP A 43 19.15 3.18 -8.61
CA ASP A 43 20.32 3.76 -9.30
C ASP A 43 21.06 2.93 -10.38
N GLU A 44 20.62 1.71 -10.73
CA GLU A 44 21.25 0.88 -11.78
C GLU A 44 20.29 0.34 -12.87
N GLU A 45 20.76 0.26 -14.13
CA GLU A 45 20.07 -0.46 -15.22
C GLU A 45 20.36 -1.97 -15.13
N GLY A 46 19.65 -2.66 -14.25
CA GLY A 46 19.81 -4.11 -14.06
C GLY A 46 19.79 -4.49 -12.59
N ILE A 47 20.10 -5.76 -12.32
CA ILE A 47 20.31 -6.25 -10.95
C ILE A 47 21.66 -6.95 -10.96
N HIS A 48 22.65 -6.37 -10.30
CA HIS A 48 23.99 -6.89 -10.20
C HIS A 48 24.26 -7.51 -8.81
N GLU A 49 25.36 -8.25 -8.72
CA GLU A 49 25.84 -8.80 -7.44
C GLU A 49 26.17 -7.67 -6.45
N GLY A 50 25.57 -7.73 -5.25
CA GLY A 50 25.80 -6.75 -4.18
C GLY A 50 24.71 -5.67 -4.06
N ASP A 51 23.84 -5.53 -5.06
CA ASP A 51 22.79 -4.49 -5.09
C ASP A 51 21.76 -4.67 -3.98
N VAL A 52 21.20 -3.56 -3.50
CA VAL A 52 20.03 -3.58 -2.61
C VAL A 52 18.76 -3.66 -3.46
N ILE A 53 18.11 -4.83 -3.44
CA ILE A 53 16.84 -5.04 -4.11
C ILE A 53 15.71 -4.58 -3.21
N ASN A 54 14.89 -3.65 -3.72
CA ASN A 54 13.68 -3.16 -3.07
C ASN A 54 12.46 -3.93 -3.59
N LEU A 55 12.02 -4.95 -2.87
CA LEU A 55 10.80 -5.70 -3.17
C LEU A 55 9.59 -5.06 -2.49
N THR A 56 8.74 -4.41 -3.27
CA THR A 56 7.46 -3.88 -2.84
C THR A 56 6.36 -4.94 -2.96
N VAL A 57 5.78 -5.31 -1.84
CA VAL A 57 4.62 -6.21 -1.74
C VAL A 57 3.40 -5.38 -1.39
N ARG A 58 2.47 -5.28 -2.35
CA ARG A 58 1.17 -4.63 -2.14
C ARG A 58 0.11 -5.71 -1.87
N VAL A 59 -0.55 -5.62 -0.74
CA VAL A 59 -1.64 -6.50 -0.32
C VAL A 59 -2.93 -5.70 -0.31
N ASP A 60 -3.92 -6.20 -1.04
CA ASP A 60 -5.25 -5.62 -1.15
C ASP A 60 -6.28 -6.58 -0.55
N ARG A 61 -7.16 -6.08 0.31
CA ARG A 61 -8.18 -6.88 0.99
C ARG A 61 -9.53 -6.69 0.31
N LYS A 62 -10.05 -7.77 -0.27
CA LYS A 62 -11.33 -7.76 -0.99
C LYS A 62 -12.54 -7.53 -0.09
N HIS A 63 -12.61 -8.27 1.03
CA HIS A 63 -13.73 -8.19 1.96
C HIS A 63 -13.51 -7.14 3.04
N TYR A 64 -13.18 -5.92 2.61
CA TYR A 64 -13.07 -4.78 3.50
C TYR A 64 -14.39 -4.02 3.50
N PRO A 65 -15.24 -4.09 4.54
CA PRO A 65 -16.45 -3.27 4.60
C PRO A 65 -16.11 -1.79 4.41
N ASP A 66 -16.84 -1.14 3.50
CA ASP A 66 -16.70 0.26 3.08
C ASP A 66 -16.94 1.29 4.20
N ASP A 67 -17.21 0.85 5.42
CA ASP A 67 -17.51 1.72 6.55
C ASP A 67 -16.33 2.68 6.88
N TYR A 68 -15.10 2.36 6.48
CA TYR A 68 -13.93 3.24 6.69
C TYR A 68 -13.53 4.07 5.47
N THR A 69 -13.77 3.60 4.25
CA THR A 69 -13.68 4.46 3.05
C THR A 69 -14.65 5.62 3.22
N ARG A 70 -15.87 5.36 3.71
CA ARG A 70 -16.85 6.40 4.04
C ARG A 70 -16.38 7.43 5.08
N LEU A 71 -15.55 7.06 6.05
CA LEU A 71 -14.99 7.99 7.04
C LEU A 71 -13.86 8.83 6.44
N ALA A 72 -12.98 8.22 5.64
CA ALA A 72 -11.94 8.96 4.92
C ALA A 72 -12.53 9.93 3.88
N ASP A 73 -13.62 9.52 3.22
CA ASP A 73 -14.39 10.35 2.30
C ASP A 73 -15.11 11.49 3.04
N GLN A 74 -15.55 11.28 4.29
CA GLN A 74 -16.09 12.34 5.15
C GLN A 74 -15.04 13.38 5.54
N ASP A 75 -13.81 12.96 5.86
CA ASP A 75 -12.73 13.89 6.18
C ASP A 75 -12.39 14.79 4.97
N GLU A 76 -12.35 14.23 3.75
CA GLU A 76 -12.16 15.03 2.53
C GLU A 76 -13.38 15.90 2.20
N ALA A 77 -14.60 15.40 2.44
CA ALA A 77 -15.84 16.12 2.19
C ALA A 77 -16.15 17.24 3.21
N THR A 78 -15.45 17.26 4.36
CA THR A 78 -15.60 18.31 5.39
C THR A 78 -14.42 19.28 5.42
N ASP A 79 -13.36 19.04 4.64
CA ASP A 79 -12.18 19.89 4.63
C ASP A 79 -12.41 21.19 3.84
N PRO A 80 -12.27 22.37 4.47
CA PRO A 80 -12.65 23.66 3.86
C PRO A 80 -11.79 24.03 2.65
N ILE A 81 -10.60 23.46 2.48
CA ILE A 81 -9.73 23.72 1.32
C ILE A 81 -10.09 22.78 0.18
N LEU A 82 -10.34 21.50 0.49
CA LEU A 82 -10.69 20.49 -0.53
C LEU A 82 -12.07 20.71 -1.13
N THR A 83 -13.02 21.24 -0.37
CA THR A 83 -14.39 21.53 -0.82
C THR A 83 -14.53 22.86 -1.55
N LYS A 84 -13.47 23.69 -1.60
CA LYS A 84 -13.53 24.99 -2.26
C LYS A 84 -13.66 24.80 -3.78
N ALA A 85 -14.73 25.33 -4.35
CA ALA A 85 -15.05 25.20 -5.77
C ALA A 85 -13.98 25.85 -6.64
N GLU A 86 -13.55 25.14 -7.67
CA GLU A 86 -12.78 25.70 -8.78
C GLU A 86 -13.74 26.52 -9.65
N MET A 87 -13.27 27.66 -10.15
CA MET A 87 -14.08 28.48 -11.04
C MET A 87 -14.21 27.76 -12.38
N SER A 88 -15.43 27.66 -12.89
CA SER A 88 -15.64 27.09 -14.21
C SER A 88 -15.13 28.03 -15.30
N GLU A 89 -14.73 27.47 -16.45
CA GLU A 89 -14.28 28.26 -17.60
C GLU A 89 -15.35 29.29 -18.04
N GLU A 90 -16.63 28.93 -17.89
CA GLU A 90 -17.78 29.80 -18.21
C GLU A 90 -17.89 31.01 -17.27
N GLU A 91 -17.65 30.81 -15.97
CA GLU A 91 -17.65 31.90 -14.98
C GLU A 91 -16.47 32.86 -15.21
N VAL A 92 -15.32 32.33 -15.61
CA VAL A 92 -14.14 33.13 -15.98
C VAL A 92 -14.43 33.97 -17.22
N ASP A 93 -15.04 33.38 -18.25
CA ASP A 93 -15.39 34.10 -19.49
C ASP A 93 -16.44 35.19 -19.26
N GLU A 94 -17.44 34.95 -18.41
CA GLU A 94 -18.42 35.98 -18.03
C GLU A 94 -17.81 37.15 -17.26
N ILE A 95 -16.80 36.90 -16.42
CA ILE A 95 -16.09 37.97 -15.68
C ILE A 95 -15.24 38.79 -16.65
N LEU A 96 -14.56 38.14 -17.59
CA LEU A 96 -13.73 38.81 -18.59
C LEU A 96 -14.56 39.58 -19.63
N ALA A 97 -15.76 39.13 -19.96
CA ALA A 97 -16.67 39.81 -20.87
C ALA A 97 -17.24 41.13 -20.33
N LYS A 98 -17.18 41.35 -19.00
CA LYS A 98 -17.65 42.59 -18.34
C LYS A 98 -16.59 43.70 -18.31
N ILE A 99 -15.38 43.42 -18.79
CA ILE A 99 -14.26 44.37 -18.83
C ILE A 99 -14.03 44.81 -20.27
N ASP A 100 -14.37 46.07 -20.58
CA ASP A 100 -14.23 46.65 -21.91
C ASP A 100 -12.77 47.02 -22.27
N ASP A 101 -11.92 47.22 -21.25
CA ASP A 101 -10.52 47.61 -21.40
C ASP A 101 -9.60 46.39 -21.52
N ALA A 102 -8.77 46.37 -22.58
CA ALA A 102 -7.94 45.22 -22.92
C ALA A 102 -6.84 44.94 -21.90
N GLU A 103 -6.20 45.98 -21.36
CA GLU A 103 -5.13 45.82 -20.36
C GLU A 103 -5.70 45.34 -19.02
N GLN A 104 -6.86 45.87 -18.61
CA GLN A 104 -7.54 45.41 -17.40
C GLN A 104 -8.10 43.99 -17.53
N ARG A 105 -8.53 43.59 -18.73
CA ARG A 105 -9.00 42.23 -19.01
C ARG A 105 -7.88 41.21 -18.93
N GLU A 106 -6.70 41.51 -19.49
CA GLU A 106 -5.53 40.64 -19.37
C GLU A 106 -5.05 40.54 -17.92
N ALA A 107 -4.95 41.66 -17.20
CA ALA A 107 -4.59 41.66 -15.78
C ALA A 107 -5.59 40.86 -14.93
N LYS A 108 -6.90 40.99 -15.19
CA LYS A 108 -7.93 40.21 -14.47
C LYS A 108 -7.90 38.73 -14.82
N LYS A 109 -7.58 38.38 -16.07
CA LYS A 109 -7.41 36.99 -16.50
C LYS A 109 -6.20 36.35 -15.80
N GLU A 110 -5.10 37.06 -15.72
CA GLU A 110 -3.89 36.61 -15.02
C GLU A 110 -4.16 36.40 -13.53
N GLU A 111 -4.86 37.34 -12.88
CA GLU A 111 -5.27 37.22 -11.47
C GLU A 111 -6.17 35.98 -11.22
N LEU A 112 -7.12 35.71 -12.11
CA LEU A 112 -8.02 34.55 -12.00
C LEU A 112 -7.26 33.22 -12.20
N LEU A 113 -6.35 33.17 -13.18
CA LEU A 113 -5.49 32.01 -13.40
C LEU A 113 -4.56 31.76 -12.21
N GLU A 114 -4.06 32.83 -11.57
CA GLU A 114 -3.24 32.72 -10.38
C GLU A 114 -4.06 32.20 -9.18
N GLN A 115 -5.28 32.68 -8.99
CA GLN A 115 -6.19 32.19 -7.93
C GLN A 115 -6.54 30.71 -8.11
N ASP A 116 -6.80 30.26 -9.34
CA ASP A 116 -7.06 28.84 -9.63
C ASP A 116 -5.82 27.97 -9.40
N ARG A 117 -4.65 28.44 -9.86
CA ARG A 117 -3.36 27.79 -9.64
C ARG A 117 -3.04 27.68 -8.15
N GLU A 118 -3.24 28.75 -7.37
CA GLU A 118 -3.06 28.76 -5.92
C GLU A 118 -4.02 27.78 -5.23
N LEU A 119 -5.29 27.74 -5.64
CA LEU A 119 -6.28 26.81 -5.12
C LEU A 119 -5.88 25.36 -5.40
N TRP A 120 -5.40 25.08 -6.61
CA TRP A 120 -4.91 23.77 -7.01
C TRP A 120 -3.72 23.33 -6.15
N PHE A 121 -2.72 24.19 -5.96
CA PHE A 121 -1.57 23.90 -5.10
C PHE A 121 -1.98 23.72 -3.63
N ALA A 122 -2.89 24.54 -3.12
CA ALA A 122 -3.40 24.43 -1.76
C ALA A 122 -4.16 23.11 -1.53
N LYS A 123 -5.00 22.68 -2.48
CA LYS A 123 -5.66 21.36 -2.43
C LYS A 123 -4.65 20.22 -2.46
N GLN A 124 -3.64 20.30 -3.33
CA GLN A 124 -2.59 19.29 -3.43
C GLN A 124 -1.76 19.18 -2.14
N GLU A 125 -1.35 20.32 -1.58
CA GLU A 125 -0.60 20.37 -0.35
C GLU A 125 -1.41 19.86 0.84
N ARG A 126 -2.71 20.19 0.89
CA ARG A 126 -3.64 19.69 1.90
C ARG A 126 -3.85 18.18 1.82
N ARG A 127 -4.04 17.62 0.62
CA ARG A 127 -4.09 16.15 0.40
C ARG A 127 -2.80 15.48 0.87
N ARG A 128 -1.64 16.07 0.56
CA ARG A 128 -0.33 15.57 1.00
C ARG A 128 -0.16 15.66 2.52
N GLU A 129 -0.64 16.72 3.14
CA GLU A 129 -0.64 16.90 4.60
C GLU A 129 -1.56 15.88 5.29
N LEU A 130 -2.78 15.68 4.81
CA LEU A 130 -3.71 14.65 5.31
C LEU A 130 -3.11 13.25 5.18
N ALA A 131 -2.47 12.94 4.04
CA ALA A 131 -1.76 11.68 3.84
C ALA A 131 -0.57 11.51 4.81
N ARG A 132 0.20 12.58 5.05
CA ARG A 132 1.29 12.59 6.05
C ARG A 132 0.78 12.50 7.48
N SER A 133 -0.35 13.13 7.80
CA SER A 133 -1.02 13.06 9.10
C SER A 133 -1.50 11.63 9.37
N ARG A 134 -2.13 11.00 8.37
CA ARG A 134 -2.48 9.56 8.39
C ARG A 134 -1.24 8.67 8.60
N ALA A 135 -0.10 9.03 8.02
CA ALA A 135 1.15 8.28 8.16
C ALA A 135 1.92 8.58 9.48
N ARG A 136 1.79 9.78 10.05
CA ARG A 136 2.58 10.27 11.21
C ARG A 136 1.79 10.24 12.53
N GLY A 137 0.53 9.80 12.52
CA GLY A 137 -0.38 9.71 13.66
C GLY A 137 0.02 8.70 14.76
N GLY A 138 1.22 8.85 15.31
CA GLY A 138 1.67 8.23 16.55
C GLY A 138 1.38 9.11 17.76
N LYS A 139 0.10 9.32 18.13
CA LYS A 139 -0.34 9.61 19.51
C LYS A 139 -1.86 9.67 19.60
N GLY A 140 -2.46 8.48 19.70
CA GLY A 140 -3.89 8.31 19.88
C GLY A 140 -4.28 6.94 19.38
N TRP A 141 -4.24 5.94 20.25
CA TRP A 141 -4.58 4.53 19.99
C TRP A 141 -5.98 4.31 19.38
N PHE A 142 -6.79 5.36 19.15
CA PHE A 142 -8.19 5.26 18.70
C PHE A 142 -8.60 6.20 17.55
N ALA A 143 -7.70 6.89 16.86
CA ALA A 143 -8.12 7.84 15.81
C ALA A 143 -7.26 7.74 14.53
N ALA A 144 -7.94 7.50 13.40
CA ALA A 144 -7.46 7.52 12.01
C ALA A 144 -6.94 6.21 11.37
N GLY A 145 -7.25 5.05 11.96
CA GLY A 145 -7.18 3.75 11.27
C GLY A 145 -8.42 2.94 11.63
N ALA A 146 -8.85 2.02 10.77
CA ALA A 146 -9.93 1.12 11.17
C ALA A 146 -9.53 0.33 12.42
N PRO A 147 -10.40 0.21 13.45
CA PRO A 147 -10.15 -0.69 14.56
C PRO A 147 -9.76 -2.07 14.03
N PRO A 148 -8.79 -2.71 14.71
CA PRO A 148 -8.32 -4.01 14.27
C PRO A 148 -9.48 -4.99 14.19
N ARG A 149 -9.54 -5.74 13.09
CA ARG A 149 -10.61 -6.72 12.89
C ARG A 149 -10.44 -7.88 13.85
N VAL A 150 -11.48 -8.11 14.66
CA VAL A 150 -11.56 -9.27 15.54
C VAL A 150 -11.80 -10.50 14.69
N VAL A 151 -11.04 -11.55 14.96
CA VAL A 151 -11.14 -12.81 14.22
C VAL A 151 -12.24 -13.69 14.82
N HIS A 152 -12.95 -14.42 13.97
CA HIS A 152 -13.94 -15.37 14.44
C HIS A 152 -13.25 -16.63 15.00
N ALA A 153 -12.95 -16.64 16.31
CA ALA A 153 -12.31 -17.76 17.01
C ALA A 153 -13.04 -18.13 18.32
N PRO A 154 -14.25 -18.75 18.27
CA PRO A 154 -15.10 -18.95 19.45
C PRO A 154 -14.52 -19.81 20.57
N ARG A 155 -13.53 -20.67 20.25
CA ARG A 155 -12.84 -21.53 21.23
C ARG A 155 -11.56 -20.91 21.79
N TYR A 156 -11.20 -19.72 21.32
CA TYR A 156 -10.03 -19.01 21.82
C TYR A 156 -10.46 -18.12 23.00
N PRO A 157 -9.75 -18.17 24.14
CA PRO A 157 -10.24 -17.58 25.40
C PRO A 157 -10.18 -16.04 25.44
N PHE A 158 -9.48 -15.40 24.51
CA PHE A 158 -9.29 -13.95 24.46
C PHE A 158 -9.73 -13.38 23.13
N GLU A 159 -10.05 -12.09 23.09
CA GLU A 159 -10.22 -11.41 21.81
C GLU A 159 -8.89 -11.41 21.06
N ARG A 160 -8.95 -11.79 19.78
CA ARG A 160 -7.79 -11.82 18.92
C ARG A 160 -8.05 -11.00 17.68
N THR A 161 -7.03 -10.29 17.27
CA THR A 161 -7.03 -9.52 16.03
C THR A 161 -6.25 -10.27 14.97
N GLU A 162 -6.65 -10.05 13.73
CA GLU A 162 -5.94 -10.63 12.60
C GLU A 162 -4.50 -10.10 12.54
N GLN A 163 -3.55 -10.94 12.12
CA GLN A 163 -2.18 -10.51 11.85
C GLN A 163 -1.68 -11.22 10.59
N TRP A 164 -1.04 -10.42 9.73
CA TRP A 164 -0.47 -10.88 8.48
C TRP A 164 1.05 -10.73 8.48
N TYR A 165 1.71 -11.73 7.90
CA TYR A 165 3.16 -11.80 7.79
C TYR A 165 3.53 -11.98 6.33
N VAL A 166 4.41 -11.13 5.83
CA VAL A 166 5.05 -11.30 4.52
C VAL A 166 6.40 -11.94 4.75
N LEU A 167 6.63 -13.09 4.14
CA LEU A 167 7.88 -13.85 4.22
C LEU A 167 8.47 -13.94 2.82
N LEU A 168 9.73 -13.53 2.67
CA LEU A 168 10.52 -13.73 1.47
C LEU A 168 11.42 -14.94 1.66
N VAL A 169 11.23 -15.97 0.85
CA VAL A 169 11.93 -17.25 0.94
C VAL A 169 12.63 -17.55 -0.38
N ASP A 170 13.85 -18.08 -0.32
CA ASP A 170 14.48 -18.71 -1.48
C ASP A 170 13.94 -20.14 -1.65
N SER A 171 13.30 -20.41 -2.78
CA SER A 171 12.68 -21.71 -3.06
C SER A 171 13.70 -22.83 -3.19
N LYS A 172 14.95 -22.56 -3.59
CA LYS A 172 15.97 -23.60 -3.79
C LYS A 172 16.65 -23.97 -2.49
N SER A 173 17.09 -22.98 -1.70
CA SER A 173 17.76 -23.22 -0.42
C SER A 173 16.79 -23.41 0.75
N ASN A 174 15.50 -23.15 0.54
CA ASN A 174 14.47 -23.13 1.59
C ASN A 174 14.87 -22.24 2.78
N LYS A 175 15.53 -21.11 2.48
CA LYS A 175 16.02 -20.15 3.46
C LYS A 175 15.12 -18.93 3.50
N LEU A 176 14.74 -18.51 4.72
CA LEU A 176 14.08 -17.23 4.94
C LEU A 176 15.11 -16.10 4.76
N ILE A 177 14.83 -15.19 3.85
CA ILE A 177 15.70 -14.04 3.54
C ILE A 177 15.26 -12.85 4.37
N HIS A 178 13.97 -12.54 4.31
CA HIS A 178 13.39 -11.41 5.02
C HIS A 178 11.97 -11.76 5.47
N HIS A 179 11.52 -11.15 6.56
CA HIS A 179 10.12 -11.19 6.98
C HIS A 179 9.68 -9.81 7.42
N MET A 180 8.39 -9.50 7.27
CA MET A 180 7.79 -8.30 7.84
C MET A 180 6.36 -8.58 8.28
N LYS A 181 5.97 -7.97 9.40
CA LYS A 181 4.58 -7.99 9.87
C LYS A 181 3.84 -6.80 9.27
N LEU A 182 2.65 -7.06 8.73
CA LEU A 182 1.76 -6.01 8.24
C LEU A 182 1.03 -5.33 9.41
N LEU A 183 0.96 -4.00 9.38
CA LEU A 183 0.25 -3.15 10.33
C LEU A 183 -1.23 -3.22 10.02
N THR A 184 -1.91 -4.08 10.77
CA THR A 184 -3.14 -4.75 10.35
C THR A 184 -4.38 -3.87 10.47
N HIS A 185 -4.51 -2.81 9.66
CA HIS A 185 -5.64 -1.85 9.78
C HIS A 185 -6.18 -1.26 8.48
N ASN A 186 -5.52 -1.45 7.34
CA ASN A 186 -5.93 -0.81 6.08
C ASN A 186 -6.49 -1.83 5.07
N ALA A 187 -7.33 -1.35 4.14
CA ALA A 187 -7.81 -2.13 3.01
C ALA A 187 -6.68 -2.48 2.05
N VAL A 188 -5.81 -1.51 1.79
CA VAL A 188 -4.61 -1.67 0.97
C VAL A 188 -3.39 -1.36 1.83
N GLU A 189 -2.40 -2.24 1.78
CA GLU A 189 -1.15 -2.06 2.48
C GLU A 189 0.01 -2.38 1.53
N SER A 190 1.04 -1.55 1.56
CA SER A 190 2.25 -1.73 0.75
C SER A 190 3.45 -1.74 1.66
N VAL A 191 4.27 -2.76 1.52
CA VAL A 191 5.47 -2.97 2.33
C VAL A 191 6.66 -3.18 1.41
N ALA A 192 7.75 -2.46 1.68
CA ALA A 192 9.03 -2.65 1.02
C ALA A 192 9.93 -3.57 1.85
N LEU A 193 10.38 -4.66 1.24
CA LEU A 193 11.39 -5.57 1.76
C LEU A 193 12.71 -5.28 1.04
N LYS A 194 13.71 -4.77 1.78
CA LYS A 194 15.04 -4.52 1.25
C LYS A 194 15.94 -5.72 1.54
N PHE A 195 16.64 -6.25 0.54
CA PHE A 195 17.60 -7.33 0.74
C PHE A 195 18.74 -7.25 -0.29
N LEU A 196 19.90 -7.79 0.07
CA LEU A 196 21.08 -7.79 -0.79
C LEU A 196 20.98 -8.88 -1.86
N ALA A 197 21.31 -8.50 -3.09
CA ALA A 197 21.47 -9.40 -4.22
C ALA A 197 22.65 -10.37 -3.95
N PRO A 198 22.41 -11.69 -3.92
CA PRO A 198 23.49 -12.68 -3.82
C PRO A 198 24.34 -12.71 -5.10
N LYS A 199 25.30 -13.64 -5.17
CA LYS A 199 26.21 -13.84 -6.31
C LYS A 199 25.49 -13.99 -7.64
N GLU A 200 26.19 -13.72 -8.75
CA GLU A 200 25.67 -13.90 -10.12
C GLU A 200 24.87 -15.20 -10.30
N GLY A 201 23.72 -15.09 -10.97
CA GLY A 201 22.89 -16.25 -11.30
C GLY A 201 21.39 -16.01 -11.27
N THR A 202 20.66 -17.11 -11.48
CA THR A 202 19.19 -17.12 -11.48
C THR A 202 18.64 -17.65 -10.17
N TYR A 203 17.94 -16.79 -9.44
CA TYR A 203 17.29 -17.10 -8.17
C TYR A 203 15.77 -17.21 -8.34
N GLN A 204 15.19 -18.19 -7.67
CA GLN A 204 13.75 -18.41 -7.62
C GLN A 204 13.27 -18.10 -6.21
N TYR A 205 12.71 -16.92 -6.06
CA TYR A 205 12.17 -16.47 -4.79
C TYR A 205 10.68 -16.72 -4.72
N GLU A 206 10.19 -16.74 -3.49
CA GLU A 206 8.79 -16.90 -3.19
C GLU A 206 8.38 -15.97 -2.07
N VAL A 207 7.34 -15.17 -2.34
CA VAL A 207 6.67 -14.39 -1.31
C VAL A 207 5.52 -15.22 -0.74
N LEU A 208 5.58 -15.48 0.56
CA LEU A 208 4.51 -16.12 1.32
C LEU A 208 3.83 -15.04 2.17
N VAL A 209 2.57 -14.76 1.87
CA VAL A 209 1.73 -13.89 2.71
C VAL A 209 0.88 -14.81 3.59
N LYS A 210 1.21 -14.83 4.88
CA LYS A 210 0.68 -15.78 5.87
C LYS A 210 -0.26 -15.10 6.85
N ASN A 211 -1.39 -15.74 7.11
CA ASN A 211 -2.34 -15.31 8.12
C ASN A 211 -2.13 -16.07 9.45
N SER A 212 -2.22 -15.37 10.58
CA SER A 212 -2.05 -16.02 11.88
C SER A 212 -3.33 -16.63 12.48
N ALA A 213 -4.50 -16.33 11.93
CA ALA A 213 -5.80 -16.62 12.53
C ALA A 213 -6.73 -17.50 11.67
N TYR A 214 -6.68 -17.35 10.35
CA TYR A 214 -7.50 -18.09 9.38
C TYR A 214 -6.65 -19.09 8.60
N VAL A 215 -7.17 -20.32 8.49
CA VAL A 215 -6.55 -21.37 7.68
C VAL A 215 -7.02 -21.21 6.23
N GLY A 216 -6.08 -21.33 5.27
CA GLY A 216 -6.40 -21.27 3.84
C GLY A 216 -6.47 -19.85 3.26
N ALA A 217 -6.24 -18.81 4.08
CA ALA A 217 -6.15 -17.42 3.62
C ALA A 217 -4.75 -17.06 3.05
N ASP A 218 -3.78 -17.96 3.20
CA ASP A 218 -2.39 -17.74 2.77
C ASP A 218 -2.28 -17.59 1.24
N LYS A 219 -1.40 -16.71 0.78
CA LYS A 219 -1.03 -16.57 -0.63
C LYS A 219 0.45 -16.86 -0.82
N LYS A 220 0.77 -17.50 -1.95
CA LYS A 220 2.11 -17.93 -2.33
C LYS A 220 2.38 -17.47 -3.75
N LEU A 221 3.36 -16.59 -3.92
CA LEU A 221 3.71 -15.96 -5.19
C LEU A 221 5.17 -16.25 -5.52
N PRO A 222 5.45 -17.25 -6.37
CA PRO A 222 6.80 -17.49 -6.86
C PRO A 222 7.17 -16.46 -7.93
N PHE A 223 8.41 -16.00 -7.91
CA PHE A 223 8.96 -15.11 -8.93
C PHE A 223 10.45 -15.41 -9.14
N LYS A 224 10.98 -14.96 -10.27
CA LYS A 224 12.36 -15.24 -10.67
C LYS A 224 13.10 -13.93 -10.88
N ILE A 225 14.28 -13.83 -10.29
CA ILE A 225 15.23 -12.73 -10.49
C ILE A 225 16.46 -13.29 -11.21
N GLN A 226 16.95 -12.55 -12.21
CA GLN A 226 18.25 -12.78 -12.82
C GLN A 226 19.20 -11.72 -12.28
N ILE A 227 20.32 -12.16 -11.73
CA ILE A 227 21.37 -11.30 -11.19
C ILE A 227 22.58 -11.45 -12.10
N ASP A 228 22.98 -10.34 -12.68
CA ASP A 228 24.13 -10.25 -13.57
C ASP A 228 25.40 -9.94 -12.77
N LYS A 229 26.55 -10.16 -13.40
CA LYS A 229 27.83 -9.87 -12.78
C LYS A 229 28.04 -8.36 -12.77
N ARG A 230 28.40 -7.80 -11.60
CA ARG A 230 28.80 -6.39 -11.52
C ARG A 230 30.08 -6.16 -12.36
N PRO A 231 30.11 -5.15 -13.26
CA PRO A 231 31.33 -4.84 -14.00
C PRO A 231 32.46 -4.40 -13.04
N GLU A 232 33.69 -4.81 -13.33
CA GLU A 232 34.86 -4.60 -12.44
C GLU A 232 35.12 -3.12 -12.12
N GLU A 233 34.73 -2.20 -13.02
CA GLU A 233 34.94 -0.75 -12.86
C GLU A 233 34.02 -0.14 -11.80
N GLU A 234 32.75 -0.58 -11.74
CA GLU A 234 31.77 -0.14 -10.73
C GLU A 234 32.02 -0.83 -9.38
N ALA A 235 32.39 -2.11 -9.39
CA ALA A 235 32.78 -2.82 -8.17
C ALA A 235 34.01 -2.18 -7.47
N ALA A 236 34.96 -1.65 -8.25
CA ALA A 236 36.10 -0.92 -7.72
C ALA A 236 35.72 0.45 -7.14
N ALA A 237 34.74 1.14 -7.75
CA ALA A 237 34.23 2.43 -7.27
C ALA A 237 33.45 2.27 -5.95
N ASP A 238 32.59 1.25 -5.83
CA ASP A 238 31.88 0.95 -4.57
C ASP A 238 32.83 0.53 -3.44
N ALA A 239 33.84 -0.29 -3.76
CA ALA A 239 34.85 -0.67 -2.77
C ALA A 239 35.66 0.55 -2.27
N ALA A 240 35.95 1.51 -3.16
CA ALA A 240 36.61 2.75 -2.79
C ALA A 240 35.69 3.67 -1.97
N ALA A 241 34.40 3.74 -2.29
CA ALA A 241 33.42 4.52 -1.54
C ALA A 241 33.16 3.94 -0.13
N ALA A 242 33.06 2.62 0.00
CA ALA A 242 32.93 1.95 1.29
C ALA A 242 34.18 2.13 2.16
N ALA A 243 35.38 2.04 1.57
CA ALA A 243 36.62 2.31 2.30
C ALA A 243 36.73 3.77 2.77
N ALA A 244 36.27 4.73 1.96
CA ALA A 244 36.24 6.14 2.36
C ALA A 244 35.21 6.43 3.47
N ALA A 245 34.07 5.72 3.49
CA ALA A 245 33.08 5.86 4.55
C ALA A 245 33.55 5.27 5.90
N GLU A 246 34.30 4.17 5.89
CA GLU A 246 34.90 3.61 7.11
C GLU A 246 36.01 4.50 7.68
N GLU A 247 36.77 5.23 6.84
CA GLU A 247 37.77 6.19 7.31
C GLU A 247 37.14 7.45 7.97
N GLU A 248 35.93 7.87 7.58
CA GLU A 248 35.24 9.00 8.21
C GLU A 248 34.55 8.63 9.55
N GLU A 249 34.19 7.35 9.77
CA GLU A 249 33.62 6.91 11.07
C GLU A 249 34.68 6.72 12.17
N ASP A 250 35.96 6.53 11.83
CA ASP A 250 37.07 6.40 12.79
C ASP A 250 37.64 7.77 13.25
N GLU A 251 37.20 8.89 12.66
CA GLU A 251 37.63 10.26 13.01
C GLU A 251 36.66 11.02 13.95
N GLU A 252 35.55 10.42 14.43
CA GLU A 252 34.59 11.02 15.38
C GLU A 252 34.68 10.52 16.84
#